data_AF-A0A1G1G724-F1
#
_entry.id   AF-A0A1G1G724-F1
#
_cell.length_a   1.000
_cell.length_b   1.000
_cell.length_c   1.000
_cell.angle_alpha   90.00
_cell.angle_beta   90.00
_cell.angle_gamma   90.00
#
_symmetry.space_group_name_H-M   'P 1'
#
loop_
_entity.id
_entity.type
_entity.pdbx_description
1 polymer ?
#
loop_
_entity_poly.entity_id
_entity_poly.type
_entity_poly.pdbx_seq_one_letter_code
_entity_poly.pdbx_strand_id
1 'polypeptide(L)'
;MPYCPNPECAYRKSFRVSAEFREGTKICSDCATPLTDEDVLGPAEKTDCWNKFFVFRDFHKRLLWTLALLSVWTIVHHLPLPGTNSQALELLASLSGLSISLFSLGLMPYISAYVLVEIIAWLVPSLRHLRSVGWGRARLRRAALLLTLVIGIVHGRALIWQLGTTDGALVDNGAAFKSLLVLTLVAAMFFIIWLAGQISAKGCGHGISLILLSGMAGSIPYHFAGAVQFYRGALSSPQVVMPLLTLVGAIVLIVFMERSVRHVPIRYADGTETTFPLKLTTAGTQPSDWAYGALALSFFFIPVNESFDQVSRPISTWIVTNLHQGTVVYAAMSAILIIVLYFLFTALFFNPGGMIEFLRERNAFVIPDGNDEKRYIYKVLEGMALIGSLYLALLPLSIQLIWRLMETEITPVSGMSLILAVCITLDLTGEVLFRWGSNNLVRIAEFHEPWKAGLLRSLLERNNIRCTVRGYYHRSLLYLFGPYIEMTVFVAANDEGAAQSVMKKYFHEV
;
A
#
# COMPACT_ATOMS: atom_id res chain seq x y z
N MET A 1 51.67 -16.00 25.29
CA MET A 1 52.55 -15.24 24.37
C MET A 1 52.16 -13.78 24.45
N PRO A 2 53.07 -12.86 24.78
CA PRO A 2 52.75 -11.44 24.96
C PRO A 2 52.54 -10.72 23.62
N TYR A 3 51.58 -9.77 23.61
CA TYR A 3 51.15 -8.96 22.46
C TYR A 3 51.60 -7.51 22.57
N CYS A 4 51.72 -6.82 21.43
CA CYS A 4 52.03 -5.39 21.39
C CYS A 4 50.74 -4.54 21.44
N PRO A 5 50.51 -3.74 22.51
CA PRO A 5 49.28 -2.95 22.68
C PRO A 5 49.27 -1.63 21.87
N ASN A 6 50.35 -1.31 21.15
CA ASN A 6 50.45 -0.06 20.39
C ASN A 6 49.72 -0.15 19.04
N PRO A 7 48.65 0.65 18.79
CA PRO A 7 47.92 0.64 17.53
C PRO A 7 48.76 1.15 16.35
N GLU A 8 49.82 1.92 16.60
CA GLU A 8 50.68 2.52 15.56
C GLU A 8 51.90 1.68 15.18
N CYS A 9 52.07 0.49 15.77
CA CYS A 9 53.19 -0.40 15.51
C CYS A 9 53.33 -0.74 14.01
N ALA A 10 54.57 -0.69 13.49
CA ALA A 10 54.88 -0.95 12.08
C ALA A 10 54.47 -2.37 11.64
N TYR A 11 54.66 -3.37 12.52
CA TYR A 11 54.19 -4.73 12.28
C TYR A 11 52.68 -4.78 12.08
N ARG A 12 51.91 -4.11 12.94
CA ARG A 12 50.44 -4.11 12.86
C ARG A 12 49.95 -3.35 11.63
N LYS A 13 50.59 -2.24 11.25
CA LYS A 13 50.28 -1.52 9.99
C LYS A 13 50.49 -2.43 8.77
N SER A 14 51.49 -3.32 8.81
CA SER A 14 51.84 -4.22 7.72
C SER A 14 50.95 -5.47 7.65
N PHE A 15 50.72 -6.13 8.80
CA PHE A 15 50.07 -7.44 8.86
C PHE A 15 48.63 -7.42 9.39
N ARG A 16 48.14 -6.29 9.91
CA ARG A 16 46.77 -6.08 10.41
C ARG A 16 46.31 -7.02 11.53
N VAL A 17 47.26 -7.71 12.17
CA VAL A 17 47.07 -8.55 13.37
C VAL A 17 48.08 -8.10 14.43
N SER A 18 47.77 -8.32 15.70
CA SER A 18 48.69 -8.11 16.81
C SER A 18 49.90 -9.04 16.66
N ALA A 19 51.12 -8.51 16.83
CA ALA A 19 52.35 -9.29 16.76
C ALA A 19 52.47 -10.21 17.98
N GLU A 20 52.73 -11.49 17.75
CA GLU A 20 52.99 -12.48 18.82
C GLU A 20 54.49 -12.58 19.09
N PHE A 21 54.88 -12.44 20.35
CA PHE A 21 56.28 -12.56 20.77
C PHE A 21 56.52 -13.81 21.63
N ARG A 22 57.77 -14.29 21.62
CA ARG A 22 58.19 -15.46 22.41
C ARG A 22 58.14 -15.13 23.90
N GLU A 23 57.81 -16.12 24.73
CA GLU A 23 57.78 -15.95 26.19
C GLU A 23 59.14 -15.51 26.74
N GLY A 24 59.15 -14.46 27.55
CA GLY A 24 60.37 -13.81 28.09
C GLY A 24 60.75 -12.49 27.42
N THR A 25 60.18 -12.15 26.27
CA THR A 25 60.39 -10.85 25.61
C THR A 25 59.55 -9.77 26.29
N LYS A 26 60.16 -8.67 26.76
CA LYS A 26 59.45 -7.60 27.49
C LYS A 26 59.09 -6.38 26.63
N ILE A 27 59.77 -6.19 25.50
CA ILE A 27 59.67 -4.99 24.65
C ILE A 27 59.48 -5.41 23.19
N CYS A 28 58.58 -4.72 22.48
CA CYS A 28 58.35 -4.91 21.05
C CYS A 28 59.55 -4.42 20.23
N SER A 29 60.09 -5.24 19.32
CA SER A 29 61.25 -4.90 18.47
C SER A 29 60.99 -3.69 17.54
N ASP A 30 59.74 -3.48 17.14
CA ASP A 30 59.42 -2.56 16.04
C ASP A 30 58.96 -1.18 16.51
N CYS A 31 58.45 -1.06 17.74
CA CYS A 31 57.94 0.20 18.28
C CYS A 31 58.36 0.48 19.73
N ALA A 32 59.21 -0.37 20.33
CA ALA A 32 59.77 -0.22 21.67
C ALA A 32 58.74 -0.11 22.81
N THR A 33 57.47 -0.45 22.59
CA THR A 33 56.44 -0.45 23.65
C THR A 33 56.50 -1.73 24.50
N PRO A 34 56.19 -1.64 25.81
CA PRO A 34 56.09 -2.82 26.67
C PRO A 34 54.93 -3.72 26.23
N LEU A 35 55.16 -5.03 26.27
CA LEU A 35 54.19 -6.04 25.81
C LEU A 35 53.21 -6.40 26.92
N THR A 36 51.98 -6.78 26.55
CA THR A 36 50.89 -7.19 27.46
C THR A 36 50.45 -8.61 27.17
N ASP A 37 50.03 -9.36 28.19
CA ASP A 37 49.62 -10.77 28.02
C ASP A 37 48.24 -10.93 27.37
N GLU A 38 47.43 -9.86 27.33
CA GLU A 38 46.12 -9.82 26.65
C GLU A 38 46.18 -9.05 25.32
N ASP A 39 45.54 -9.59 24.28
CA ASP A 39 45.34 -8.90 23.00
C ASP A 39 44.19 -7.88 23.11
N VAL A 40 44.55 -6.66 23.53
CA VAL A 40 43.59 -5.55 23.72
C VAL A 40 43.00 -5.06 22.38
N LEU A 41 43.64 -5.39 21.26
CA LEU A 41 43.47 -4.66 20.01
C LEU A 41 42.71 -5.44 18.93
N GLY A 42 42.63 -6.76 19.01
CA GLY A 42 41.85 -7.63 18.10
C GLY A 42 42.25 -7.55 16.61
N PRO A 43 41.66 -8.40 15.76
CA PRO A 43 41.90 -8.36 14.31
C PRO A 43 41.34 -7.07 13.71
N ALA A 44 42.16 -6.35 12.94
CA ALA A 44 41.72 -5.11 12.30
C ALA A 44 40.68 -5.40 11.20
N GLU A 45 39.52 -4.72 11.27
CA GLU A 45 38.41 -4.89 10.33
C GLU A 45 38.87 -4.64 8.88
N LYS A 46 38.60 -5.58 7.97
CA LYS A 46 38.97 -5.50 6.55
C LYS A 46 38.30 -4.28 5.90
N THR A 47 39.03 -3.18 5.79
CA THR A 47 38.71 -2.11 4.84
C THR A 47 39.35 -2.43 3.49
N ASP A 48 38.61 -3.17 2.66
CA ASP A 48 38.94 -3.38 1.25
C ASP A 48 38.83 -2.05 0.51
N CYS A 49 39.98 -1.46 0.17
CA CYS A 49 40.06 -0.16 -0.53
C CYS A 49 39.47 -0.19 -1.95
N TRP A 50 39.36 -1.35 -2.59
CA TRP A 50 38.71 -1.48 -3.90
C TRP A 50 37.18 -1.43 -3.82
N ASN A 51 36.58 -1.67 -2.64
CA ASN A 51 35.14 -1.49 -2.43
C ASN A 51 34.74 -0.02 -2.22
N LYS A 52 35.69 0.92 -2.13
CA LYS A 52 35.36 2.34 -1.91
C LYS A 52 34.72 3.03 -3.12
N PHE A 53 34.92 2.53 -4.33
CA PHE A 53 34.21 3.05 -5.52
C PHE A 53 32.76 2.55 -5.62
N PHE A 54 32.43 1.45 -4.93
CA PHE A 54 31.09 0.86 -4.88
C PHE A 54 30.63 0.58 -3.44
N VAL A 55 30.84 1.52 -2.52
CA VAL A 55 30.02 1.57 -1.30
C VAL A 55 28.64 2.05 -1.73
N PHE A 56 27.91 1.20 -2.43
CA PHE A 56 26.47 1.38 -2.55
C PHE A 56 25.93 1.30 -1.13
N ARG A 57 25.69 2.46 -0.53
CA ARG A 57 24.84 2.63 0.65
C ARG A 57 23.66 1.68 0.48
N ASP A 58 23.32 0.89 1.50
CA ASP A 58 22.27 -0.16 1.42
C ASP A 58 20.98 0.33 0.74
N PHE A 59 20.67 1.62 0.91
CA PHE A 59 19.62 2.32 0.18
C PHE A 59 19.69 2.16 -1.36
N HIS A 60 20.83 2.42 -1.99
CA HIS A 60 20.95 2.37 -3.46
C HIS A 60 20.78 0.94 -3.99
N LYS A 61 21.30 -0.06 -3.26
CA LYS A 61 21.08 -1.48 -3.62
C LYS A 61 19.59 -1.79 -3.61
N ARG A 62 18.88 -1.41 -2.54
CA ARG A 62 17.43 -1.60 -2.41
C ARG A 62 16.65 -0.86 -3.50
N LEU A 63 17.05 0.38 -3.83
CA LEU A 63 16.45 1.17 -4.89
C LEU A 63 16.64 0.51 -6.28
N LEU A 64 17.85 0.05 -6.58
CA LEU A 64 18.14 -0.70 -7.81
C LEU A 64 17.32 -1.99 -7.89
N TRP A 65 17.20 -2.73 -6.78
CA TRP A 65 16.32 -3.90 -6.71
C TRP A 65 14.85 -3.55 -6.97
N THR A 66 14.33 -2.45 -6.42
CA THR A 66 12.96 -2.01 -6.74
C THR A 66 12.79 -1.69 -8.20
N LEU A 67 13.70 -0.91 -8.80
CA LEU A 67 13.61 -0.51 -10.20
C LEU A 67 13.76 -1.70 -11.14
N ALA A 68 14.67 -2.63 -10.85
CA ALA A 68 14.86 -3.84 -11.64
C ALA A 68 13.61 -4.72 -11.62
N LEU A 69 13.03 -4.98 -10.44
CA LEU A 69 11.82 -5.81 -10.32
C LEU A 69 10.58 -5.11 -10.91
N LEU A 70 10.47 -3.78 -10.80
CA LEU A 70 9.41 -3.02 -11.48
C LEU A 70 9.58 -3.04 -12.99
N SER A 71 10.82 -2.99 -13.50
CA SER A 71 11.09 -3.11 -14.94
C SER A 71 10.68 -4.48 -15.46
N VAL A 72 10.96 -5.55 -14.69
CA VAL A 72 10.45 -6.90 -14.99
C VAL A 72 8.94 -6.89 -15.05
N TRP A 73 8.26 -6.30 -14.06
CA TRP A 73 6.79 -6.16 -14.09
C TRP A 73 6.29 -5.43 -15.35
N THR A 74 6.90 -4.30 -15.74
CA THR A 74 6.50 -3.55 -16.92
C THR A 74 6.62 -4.39 -18.19
N ILE A 75 7.73 -5.11 -18.38
CA ILE A 75 7.92 -5.99 -19.54
C ILE A 75 6.87 -7.11 -19.54
N VAL A 76 6.66 -7.72 -18.38
CA VAL A 76 5.80 -8.88 -18.20
C VAL A 76 4.32 -8.52 -18.40
N HIS A 77 3.88 -7.33 -17.98
CA HIS A 77 2.50 -6.86 -18.15
C HIS A 77 2.08 -6.72 -19.63
N HIS A 78 3.03 -6.47 -20.54
CA HIS A 78 2.76 -6.35 -21.97
C HIS A 78 2.72 -7.69 -22.72
N LEU A 79 2.94 -8.82 -22.03
CA LEU A 79 2.87 -10.14 -22.66
C LEU A 79 1.41 -10.47 -23.04
N PRO A 80 1.13 -10.77 -24.34
CA PRO A 80 -0.19 -11.15 -24.77
C PRO A 80 -0.57 -12.52 -24.20
N LEU A 81 -1.88 -12.76 -24.06
CA LEU A 81 -2.38 -14.07 -23.67
C LEU A 81 -2.09 -15.08 -24.80
N PRO A 82 -1.48 -16.25 -24.53
CA PRO A 82 -1.16 -17.21 -25.58
C PRO A 82 -2.43 -17.73 -26.28
N GLY A 83 -2.38 -17.85 -27.61
CA GLY A 83 -3.48 -18.34 -28.45
C GLY A 83 -4.73 -17.44 -28.47
N THR A 84 -4.54 -16.14 -28.26
CA THR A 84 -5.49 -15.11 -28.71
C THR A 84 -5.03 -14.47 -30.02
N ASN A 85 -6.00 -13.98 -30.81
CA ASN A 85 -5.70 -13.19 -32.00
C ASN A 85 -5.55 -11.70 -31.62
N SER A 86 -4.41 -11.09 -31.93
CA SER A 86 -4.12 -9.70 -31.60
C SER A 86 -5.08 -8.71 -32.27
N GLN A 87 -5.53 -8.97 -33.50
CA GLN A 87 -6.45 -8.09 -34.22
C GLN A 87 -7.84 -8.08 -33.57
N ALA A 88 -8.37 -9.26 -33.22
CA ALA A 88 -9.64 -9.38 -32.52
C ALA A 88 -9.58 -8.72 -31.14
N LEU A 89 -8.41 -8.77 -30.49
CA LEU A 89 -8.22 -8.16 -29.19
C LEU A 89 -8.08 -6.64 -29.25
N GLU A 90 -7.42 -6.09 -30.26
CA GLU A 90 -7.37 -4.64 -30.51
C GLU A 90 -8.77 -4.10 -30.79
N LEU A 91 -9.57 -4.82 -31.58
CA LEU A 91 -10.96 -4.47 -31.81
C LEU A 91 -11.76 -4.48 -30.50
N LEU A 92 -11.62 -5.53 -29.68
CA LEU A 92 -12.26 -5.62 -28.38
C LEU A 92 -11.83 -4.46 -27.46
N ALA A 93 -10.54 -4.12 -27.43
CA ALA A 93 -10.03 -3.01 -26.65
C ALA A 93 -10.60 -1.67 -27.11
N SER A 94 -10.78 -1.46 -28.42
CA SER A 94 -11.40 -0.24 -28.97
C SER A 94 -12.89 -0.13 -28.66
N LEU A 95 -13.63 -1.26 -28.71
CA LEU A 95 -15.08 -1.29 -28.51
C LEU A 95 -15.49 -1.28 -27.02
N SER A 96 -14.71 -1.94 -26.17
CA SER A 96 -15.08 -2.19 -24.77
C SER A 96 -14.12 -1.59 -23.76
N GLY A 97 -12.98 -1.03 -24.19
CA GLY A 97 -11.93 -0.54 -23.32
C GLY A 97 -11.15 -1.63 -22.58
N LEU A 98 -11.48 -2.92 -22.80
CA LEU A 98 -10.85 -4.06 -22.14
C LEU A 98 -9.60 -4.49 -22.91
N SER A 99 -8.44 -4.05 -22.45
CA SER A 99 -7.15 -4.62 -22.87
C SER A 99 -6.90 -5.93 -22.11
N ILE A 100 -6.70 -7.04 -22.84
CA ILE A 100 -6.51 -8.36 -22.24
C ILE A 100 -5.06 -8.80 -22.46
N SER A 101 -4.32 -8.93 -21.38
CA SER A 101 -2.97 -9.50 -21.36
C SER A 101 -2.91 -10.80 -20.57
N LEU A 102 -1.74 -11.44 -20.53
CA LEU A 102 -1.47 -12.58 -19.65
C LEU A 102 -1.74 -12.24 -18.16
N PHE A 103 -1.72 -10.96 -17.80
CA PHE A 103 -1.92 -10.46 -16.44
C PHE A 103 -3.26 -9.76 -16.24
N SER A 104 -4.25 -10.05 -17.09
CA SER A 104 -5.60 -9.44 -17.01
C SER A 104 -6.31 -9.63 -15.68
N LEU A 105 -6.05 -10.72 -14.96
CA LEU A 105 -6.57 -10.92 -13.61
C LEU A 105 -6.01 -9.89 -12.61
N GLY A 106 -4.81 -9.38 -12.87
CA GLY A 106 -4.10 -8.45 -12.00
C GLY A 106 -3.94 -8.97 -10.58
N LEU A 107 -4.03 -8.05 -9.61
CA LEU A 107 -4.02 -8.36 -8.19
C LEU A 107 -5.44 -8.44 -7.60
N MET A 108 -6.49 -8.25 -8.41
CA MET A 108 -7.87 -8.14 -7.91
C MET A 108 -8.36 -9.39 -7.17
N PRO A 109 -8.19 -10.63 -7.67
CA PRO A 109 -8.61 -11.83 -6.94
C PRO A 109 -7.90 -11.98 -5.58
N TYR A 110 -6.64 -11.56 -5.52
CA TYR A 110 -5.82 -11.58 -4.30
C TYR A 110 -6.28 -10.53 -3.29
N ILE A 111 -6.54 -9.31 -3.75
CA ILE A 111 -7.13 -8.22 -2.95
C ILE A 111 -8.48 -8.70 -2.38
N SER A 112 -9.41 -9.16 -3.23
CA SER A 112 -10.73 -9.61 -2.82
C SER A 112 -10.71 -10.78 -1.82
N ALA A 113 -9.77 -11.72 -1.97
CA ALA A 113 -9.62 -12.83 -1.03
C ALA A 113 -9.24 -12.37 0.38
N TYR A 114 -8.34 -11.38 0.50
CA TYR A 114 -7.95 -10.83 1.81
C TYR A 114 -9.11 -10.08 2.47
N VAL A 115 -9.87 -9.31 1.69
CA VAL A 115 -11.09 -8.64 2.18
C VAL A 115 -12.06 -9.68 2.73
N LEU A 116 -12.35 -10.73 1.96
CA LEU A 116 -13.31 -11.74 2.36
C LEU A 116 -12.88 -12.48 3.63
N VAL A 117 -11.61 -12.88 3.72
CA VAL A 117 -11.08 -13.53 4.93
C VAL A 117 -11.12 -12.60 6.14
N GLU A 118 -10.80 -11.31 5.98
CA GLU A 118 -10.86 -10.37 7.10
C GLU A 118 -12.29 -10.13 7.57
N ILE A 119 -13.26 -10.03 6.66
CA ILE A 119 -14.69 -9.94 7.00
C ILE A 119 -15.13 -11.19 7.74
N ILE A 120 -14.80 -12.38 7.24
CA ILE A 120 -15.13 -13.65 7.91
C ILE A 120 -14.48 -13.70 9.30
N ALA A 121 -13.21 -13.32 9.44
CA ALA A 121 -12.51 -13.31 10.72
C ALA A 121 -13.08 -12.30 11.72
N TRP A 122 -13.68 -11.21 11.23
CA TRP A 122 -14.39 -10.24 12.06
C TRP A 122 -15.79 -10.72 12.47
N LEU A 123 -16.54 -11.29 11.53
CA LEU A 123 -17.90 -11.79 11.79
C LEU A 123 -17.89 -12.99 12.73
N VAL A 124 -16.99 -13.95 12.53
CA VAL A 124 -16.93 -15.21 13.28
C VAL A 124 -16.15 -15.01 14.58
N PRO A 125 -16.78 -15.11 15.77
CA PRO A 125 -16.12 -14.85 17.05
C PRO A 125 -14.89 -15.72 17.30
N SER A 126 -14.94 -16.99 16.88
CA SER A 126 -13.82 -17.93 17.04
C SER A 126 -12.59 -17.55 16.21
N LEU A 127 -12.74 -16.75 15.15
CA LEU A 127 -11.62 -16.31 14.31
C LEU A 127 -11.10 -14.92 14.72
N ARG A 128 -11.80 -14.17 15.58
CA ARG A 128 -11.38 -12.82 16.01
C ARG A 128 -10.03 -12.83 16.72
N HIS A 129 -9.76 -13.83 17.57
CA HIS A 129 -8.48 -13.94 18.28
C HIS A 129 -7.29 -14.18 17.33
N LEU A 130 -7.52 -14.78 16.15
CA LEU A 130 -6.45 -14.95 15.15
C LEU A 130 -6.02 -13.60 14.54
N ARG A 131 -6.81 -12.54 14.72
CA ARG A 131 -6.46 -11.18 14.25
C ARG A 131 -5.51 -10.45 15.20
N SER A 132 -5.45 -10.83 16.47
CA SER A 132 -4.58 -10.16 17.45
C SER A 132 -3.21 -10.84 17.60
N VAL A 133 -3.10 -12.14 17.29
CA VAL A 133 -1.85 -12.90 17.52
C VAL A 133 -1.08 -13.15 16.23
N GLY A 134 0.24 -12.97 16.26
CA GLY A 134 1.12 -13.11 15.08
C GLY A 134 0.99 -14.47 14.35
N TRP A 135 0.97 -15.60 15.06
CA TRP A 135 0.77 -16.91 14.44
C TRP A 135 -0.63 -17.07 13.83
N GLY A 136 -1.65 -16.46 14.45
CA GLY A 136 -3.02 -16.46 13.95
C GLY A 136 -3.13 -15.68 12.63
N ARG A 137 -2.41 -14.57 12.53
CA ARG A 137 -2.31 -13.77 11.30
C ARG A 137 -1.64 -14.54 10.18
N ALA A 138 -0.58 -15.28 10.49
CA ALA A 138 0.04 -16.17 9.51
C ALA A 138 -0.95 -17.23 8.99
N ARG A 139 -1.86 -17.73 9.84
CA ARG A 139 -2.91 -18.68 9.43
C ARG A 139 -3.97 -18.03 8.53
N LEU A 140 -4.45 -16.84 8.89
CA LEU A 140 -5.38 -16.06 8.06
C LEU A 140 -4.78 -15.73 6.70
N ARG A 141 -3.49 -15.38 6.66
CA ARG A 141 -2.75 -15.13 5.42
C ARG A 141 -2.74 -16.36 4.50
N ARG A 142 -2.48 -17.55 5.04
CA ARG A 142 -2.53 -18.81 4.27
C ARG A 142 -3.94 -19.09 3.74
N ALA A 143 -4.97 -18.86 4.55
CA ALA A 143 -6.35 -19.00 4.12
C ALA A 143 -6.69 -18.04 2.96
N ALA A 144 -6.23 -16.79 3.04
CA ALA A 144 -6.43 -15.80 1.98
C ALA A 144 -5.72 -16.19 0.67
N LEU A 145 -4.51 -16.77 0.74
CA LEU A 145 -3.81 -17.29 -0.44
C LEU A 145 -4.54 -18.48 -1.09
N LEU A 146 -5.08 -19.41 -0.28
CA LEU A 146 -5.89 -20.51 -0.80
C LEU A 146 -7.19 -20.01 -1.44
N LEU A 147 -7.84 -19.04 -0.81
CA LEU A 147 -9.04 -18.42 -1.36
C LEU A 147 -8.72 -17.64 -2.65
N THR A 148 -7.56 -16.99 -2.72
CA THR A 148 -7.08 -16.31 -3.93
C THR A 148 -7.01 -17.26 -5.12
N LEU A 149 -6.56 -18.50 -4.91
CA LEU A 149 -6.53 -19.52 -5.97
C LEU A 149 -7.94 -19.81 -6.49
N VAL A 150 -8.90 -20.04 -5.59
CA VAL A 150 -10.30 -20.32 -5.96
C VAL A 150 -10.93 -19.14 -6.70
N ILE A 151 -10.80 -17.93 -6.15
CA ILE A 151 -11.33 -16.71 -6.75
C ILE A 151 -10.67 -16.44 -8.11
N GLY A 152 -9.35 -16.66 -8.22
CA GLY A 152 -8.60 -16.51 -9.47
C GLY A 152 -9.06 -17.46 -10.56
N ILE A 153 -9.35 -18.73 -10.22
CA ILE A 153 -9.91 -19.70 -11.17
C ILE A 153 -11.29 -19.24 -11.66
N VAL A 154 -12.15 -18.77 -10.76
CA VAL A 154 -13.51 -18.30 -11.12
C VAL A 154 -13.44 -17.07 -12.03
N HIS A 155 -12.65 -16.05 -11.67
CA HIS A 155 -12.46 -14.86 -12.50
C HIS A 155 -11.79 -15.19 -13.83
N GLY A 156 -10.79 -16.09 -13.83
CA GLY A 156 -10.11 -16.55 -15.04
C GLY A 156 -11.09 -17.25 -15.96
N ARG A 157 -11.93 -18.14 -15.43
CA ARG A 157 -12.95 -18.84 -16.21
C ARG A 157 -13.99 -17.87 -16.79
N ALA A 158 -14.42 -16.88 -16.02
CA ALA A 158 -15.34 -15.85 -16.49
C ALA A 158 -14.74 -15.03 -17.64
N LEU A 159 -13.48 -14.60 -17.52
CA LEU A 159 -12.77 -13.87 -18.56
C LEU A 159 -12.61 -14.70 -19.84
N ILE A 160 -12.15 -15.95 -19.72
CA ILE A 160 -11.98 -16.85 -20.87
C ILE A 160 -13.33 -17.20 -21.51
N TRP A 161 -14.40 -17.30 -20.73
CA TRP A 161 -15.74 -17.49 -21.26
C TRP A 161 -16.20 -16.29 -22.10
N GLN A 162 -16.02 -15.07 -21.59
CA GLN A 162 -16.33 -13.83 -22.31
C GLN A 162 -15.49 -13.66 -23.59
N LEU A 163 -14.23 -14.09 -23.56
CA LEU A 163 -13.40 -14.14 -24.77
C LEU A 163 -13.94 -15.15 -25.78
N GLY A 164 -14.40 -16.31 -25.33
CA GLY A 164 -14.95 -17.34 -26.19
C GLY A 164 -16.27 -16.97 -26.88
N THR A 165 -17.00 -15.97 -26.38
CA THR A 165 -18.19 -15.41 -27.05
C THR A 165 -17.85 -14.37 -28.11
N THR A 166 -16.58 -13.92 -28.18
CA THR A 166 -16.12 -12.97 -29.18
C THR A 166 -15.53 -13.73 -30.36
N ASP A 167 -16.14 -13.59 -31.54
CA ASP A 167 -15.72 -14.32 -32.74
C ASP A 167 -14.25 -14.05 -33.10
N GLY A 168 -13.50 -15.12 -33.30
CA GLY A 168 -12.08 -15.06 -33.68
C GLY A 168 -11.11 -14.59 -32.59
N ALA A 169 -11.57 -14.35 -31.36
CA ALA A 169 -10.70 -13.91 -30.26
C ALA A 169 -9.78 -15.02 -29.74
N LEU A 170 -10.25 -16.27 -29.74
CA LEU A 170 -9.48 -17.46 -29.36
C LEU A 170 -9.14 -18.29 -30.60
N VAL A 171 -7.90 -18.77 -30.69
CA VAL A 171 -7.44 -19.64 -31.79
C VAL A 171 -8.14 -21.00 -31.76
N ASP A 172 -8.37 -21.53 -30.56
CA ASP A 172 -9.16 -22.74 -30.32
C ASP A 172 -10.21 -22.44 -29.24
N ASN A 173 -11.47 -22.76 -29.52
CA ASN A 173 -12.58 -22.56 -28.60
C ASN A 173 -12.90 -23.81 -27.73
N GLY A 174 -12.07 -24.85 -27.82
CA GLY A 174 -12.19 -26.09 -27.07
C GLY A 174 -12.06 -25.94 -25.55
N ALA A 175 -12.79 -26.78 -24.80
CA ALA A 175 -12.80 -26.74 -23.34
C ALA A 175 -11.43 -27.00 -22.71
N ALA A 176 -10.60 -27.85 -23.32
CA ALA A 176 -9.24 -28.15 -22.86
C ALA A 176 -8.33 -26.91 -22.98
N PHE A 177 -8.37 -26.22 -24.12
CA PHE A 177 -7.61 -24.99 -24.34
C PHE A 177 -8.04 -23.88 -23.37
N LYS A 178 -9.35 -23.70 -23.19
CA LYS A 178 -9.89 -22.74 -22.19
C LYS A 178 -9.40 -23.04 -20.77
N SER A 179 -9.35 -24.30 -20.38
CA SER A 179 -8.88 -24.72 -19.06
C SER A 179 -7.38 -24.45 -18.86
N LEU A 180 -6.58 -24.69 -19.90
CA LEU A 180 -5.17 -24.33 -19.93
C LEU A 180 -4.97 -22.82 -19.77
N LEU A 181 -5.75 -22.00 -20.49
CA LEU A 181 -5.69 -20.54 -20.36
C LEU A 181 -6.02 -20.07 -18.94
N VAL A 182 -7.05 -20.63 -18.31
CA VAL A 182 -7.36 -20.31 -16.91
C VAL A 182 -6.18 -20.63 -15.99
N LEU A 183 -5.53 -21.78 -16.16
CA LEU A 183 -4.33 -22.13 -15.38
C LEU A 183 -3.18 -21.16 -15.64
N THR A 184 -2.96 -20.74 -16.89
CA THR A 184 -1.90 -19.75 -17.21
C THR A 184 -2.16 -18.39 -16.56
N LEU A 185 -3.42 -17.91 -16.58
CA LEU A 185 -3.82 -16.65 -15.93
C LEU A 185 -3.62 -16.71 -14.42
N VAL A 186 -3.99 -17.83 -13.79
CA VAL A 186 -3.81 -18.05 -12.36
C VAL A 186 -2.32 -18.12 -11.99
N ALA A 187 -1.51 -18.83 -12.78
CA ALA A 187 -0.07 -18.89 -12.58
C ALA A 187 0.58 -17.50 -12.71
N ALA A 188 0.17 -16.72 -13.72
CA ALA A 188 0.59 -15.33 -13.92
C ALA A 188 0.25 -14.45 -12.70
N MET A 189 -0.97 -14.56 -12.17
CA MET A 189 -1.37 -13.85 -10.94
C MET A 189 -0.45 -14.18 -9.75
N PHE A 190 -0.17 -15.47 -9.50
CA PHE A 190 0.73 -15.88 -8.42
C PHE A 190 2.17 -15.42 -8.63
N PHE A 191 2.63 -15.35 -9.88
CA PHE A 191 3.92 -14.76 -10.23
C PHE A 191 4.00 -13.28 -9.82
N ILE A 192 2.94 -12.47 -10.06
CA ILE A 192 2.90 -11.08 -9.60
C ILE A 192 2.96 -11.01 -8.07
N ILE A 193 2.17 -11.85 -7.37
CA ILE A 193 2.15 -11.87 -5.90
C ILE A 193 3.55 -12.19 -5.35
N TRP A 194 4.23 -13.16 -5.96
CA TRP A 194 5.61 -13.49 -5.61
C TRP A 194 6.57 -12.32 -5.88
N LEU A 195 6.46 -11.68 -7.05
CA LEU A 195 7.28 -10.53 -7.44
C LEU A 195 7.09 -9.37 -6.44
N ALA A 196 5.85 -9.10 -6.06
CA ALA A 196 5.51 -8.12 -5.02
C ALA A 196 6.18 -8.44 -3.68
N GLY A 197 6.21 -9.72 -3.30
CA GLY A 197 6.94 -10.20 -2.12
C GLY A 197 8.45 -9.93 -2.20
N GLN A 198 9.08 -10.15 -3.36
CA GLN A 198 10.50 -9.86 -3.56
C GLN A 198 10.79 -8.35 -3.45
N ILE A 199 9.92 -7.50 -4.01
CA ILE A 199 10.03 -6.05 -3.89
C ILE A 199 9.93 -5.62 -2.43
N SER A 200 8.97 -6.14 -1.66
CA SER A 200 8.83 -5.82 -0.22
C SER A 200 10.03 -6.26 0.63
N ALA A 201 10.67 -7.39 0.27
CA ALA A 201 11.78 -7.95 1.03
C ALA A 201 13.12 -7.25 0.72
N LYS A 202 13.45 -7.10 -0.56
CA LYS A 202 14.75 -6.58 -1.03
C LYS A 202 14.72 -5.10 -1.39
N GLY A 203 13.54 -4.54 -1.62
CA GLY A 203 13.36 -3.18 -2.10
C GLY A 203 13.09 -2.13 -1.01
N CYS A 204 12.57 -1.01 -1.47
CA CYS A 204 12.02 0.12 -0.72
C CYS A 204 10.50 0.14 -0.91
N GLY A 205 9.74 0.52 0.12
CA GLY A 205 8.28 0.53 0.05
C GLY A 205 7.66 -0.87 0.18
N HIS A 206 6.36 -0.94 -0.11
CA HIS A 206 5.58 -2.17 -0.07
C HIS A 206 5.26 -2.61 -1.50
N GLY A 207 5.73 -3.79 -1.90
CA GLY A 207 5.82 -4.21 -3.30
C GLY A 207 4.50 -4.32 -4.04
N ILE A 208 3.44 -4.76 -3.36
CA ILE A 208 2.09 -4.79 -3.94
C ILE A 208 1.65 -3.36 -4.32
N SER A 209 1.84 -2.41 -3.41
CA SER A 209 1.55 -0.99 -3.64
C SER A 209 2.32 -0.46 -4.83
N LEU A 210 3.60 -0.79 -4.93
CA LEU A 210 4.43 -0.33 -6.05
C LEU A 210 4.00 -0.93 -7.38
N ILE A 211 3.55 -2.18 -7.40
CA ILE A 211 2.97 -2.78 -8.60
C ILE A 211 1.69 -2.06 -9.00
N LEU A 212 0.77 -1.80 -8.07
CA LEU A 212 -0.45 -1.01 -8.33
C LEU A 212 -0.12 0.39 -8.85
N LEU A 213 0.81 1.09 -8.19
CA LEU A 213 1.28 2.41 -8.61
C LEU A 213 1.89 2.38 -10.01
N SER A 214 2.72 1.37 -10.31
CA SER A 214 3.36 1.26 -11.63
C SER A 214 2.35 0.95 -12.74
N GLY A 215 1.29 0.19 -12.46
CA GLY A 215 0.20 -0.04 -13.41
C GLY A 215 -0.55 1.26 -13.74
N MET A 216 -0.84 2.08 -12.71
CA MET A 216 -1.44 3.41 -12.90
C MET A 216 -0.48 4.39 -13.59
N ALA A 217 0.80 4.34 -13.25
CA ALA A 217 1.82 5.19 -13.86
C ALA A 217 2.04 4.85 -15.34
N GLY A 218 1.83 3.58 -15.74
CA GLY A 218 1.94 3.13 -17.13
C GLY A 218 0.93 3.79 -18.08
N SER A 219 -0.23 4.22 -17.59
CA SER A 219 -1.21 4.93 -18.42
C SER A 219 -0.92 6.43 -18.56
N ILE A 220 -0.13 7.02 -17.66
CA ILE A 220 0.17 8.46 -17.64
C ILE A 220 0.77 8.95 -18.97
N PRO A 221 1.78 8.27 -19.58
CA PRO A 221 2.34 8.71 -20.86
C PRO A 221 1.30 8.74 -21.98
N TYR A 222 0.37 7.79 -22.01
CA TYR A 222 -0.71 7.75 -22.99
C TYR A 222 -1.68 8.92 -22.81
N HIS A 223 -2.12 9.17 -21.57
CA HIS A 223 -2.95 10.34 -21.25
C HIS A 223 -2.23 11.65 -21.59
N PHE A 224 -0.93 11.75 -21.31
CA PHE A 224 -0.12 12.91 -21.63
C PHE A 224 0.07 13.10 -23.13
N ALA A 225 0.30 12.03 -23.90
CA ALA A 225 0.43 12.10 -25.35
C ALA A 225 -0.89 12.50 -26.02
N GLY A 226 -2.03 11.91 -25.60
CA GLY A 226 -3.35 12.28 -26.07
C GLY A 226 -3.69 13.74 -25.73
N ALA A 227 -3.35 14.17 -24.51
CA ALA A 227 -3.43 15.56 -24.08
C ALA A 227 -2.59 16.48 -25.00
N VAL A 228 -1.30 16.19 -25.21
CA VAL A 228 -0.42 17.00 -26.08
C VAL A 228 -0.94 17.06 -27.53
N GLN A 229 -1.43 15.94 -28.08
CA GLN A 229 -2.00 15.92 -29.43
C GLN A 229 -3.25 16.79 -29.54
N PHE A 230 -4.16 16.70 -28.55
CA PHE A 230 -5.31 17.60 -28.45
C PHE A 230 -4.90 19.07 -28.29
N TYR A 231 -3.78 19.34 -27.60
CA TYR A 231 -3.32 20.70 -27.28
C TYR A 231 -2.45 21.36 -28.35
N ARG A 232 -1.91 20.62 -29.33
CA ARG A 232 -1.06 21.16 -30.42
C ARG A 232 -1.76 22.21 -31.31
N GLY A 233 -3.08 22.42 -31.15
CA GLY A 233 -3.83 23.48 -31.85
C GLY A 233 -4.42 24.60 -30.96
N ALA A 234 -4.41 24.51 -29.62
CA ALA A 234 -5.23 25.39 -28.79
C ALA A 234 -4.79 25.58 -27.32
N LEU A 235 -3.49 25.78 -27.05
CA LEU A 235 -2.96 25.98 -25.68
C LEU A 235 -3.61 27.14 -24.89
N SER A 236 -4.19 28.14 -25.57
CA SER A 236 -4.91 29.26 -24.96
C SER A 236 -6.42 29.03 -24.82
N SER A 237 -6.95 27.89 -25.27
CA SER A 237 -8.37 27.58 -25.12
C SER A 237 -8.66 27.24 -23.64
N PRO A 238 -9.75 27.77 -23.06
CA PRO A 238 -10.27 27.32 -21.76
C PRO A 238 -10.40 25.80 -21.67
N GLN A 239 -10.54 25.12 -22.82
CA GLN A 239 -10.62 23.67 -22.94
C GLN A 239 -9.30 22.91 -22.64
N VAL A 240 -8.20 23.62 -22.41
CA VAL A 240 -6.89 23.01 -22.09
C VAL A 240 -6.46 23.30 -20.66
N VAL A 241 -6.68 24.54 -20.22
CA VAL A 241 -6.25 25.02 -18.90
C VAL A 241 -7.14 24.41 -17.79
N MET A 242 -8.44 24.26 -18.02
CA MET A 242 -9.38 23.80 -17.00
C MET A 242 -9.13 22.36 -16.53
N PRO A 243 -8.90 21.34 -17.39
CA PRO A 243 -8.61 19.97 -16.95
C PRO A 243 -7.30 19.86 -16.19
N LEU A 244 -6.26 20.58 -16.66
CA LEU A 244 -4.96 20.61 -15.99
C LEU A 244 -5.08 21.23 -14.60
N LEU A 245 -5.76 22.38 -14.49
CA LEU A 245 -6.01 23.04 -13.20
C LEU A 245 -6.84 22.16 -12.27
N THR A 246 -7.83 21.45 -12.81
CA THR A 246 -8.66 20.50 -12.05
C THR A 246 -7.82 19.34 -11.54
N LEU A 247 -6.95 18.76 -12.38
CA LEU A 247 -6.08 17.65 -12.00
C LEU A 247 -5.10 18.09 -10.89
N VAL A 248 -4.45 19.24 -11.06
CA VAL A 248 -3.54 19.79 -10.04
C VAL A 248 -4.29 20.11 -8.75
N GLY A 249 -5.46 20.76 -8.86
CA GLY A 249 -6.33 21.05 -7.72
C GLY A 249 -6.79 19.80 -6.98
N ALA A 250 -7.15 18.74 -7.72
CA ALA A 250 -7.49 17.44 -7.15
C ALA A 250 -6.30 16.82 -6.43
N ILE A 251 -5.10 16.82 -7.01
CA ILE A 251 -3.89 16.31 -6.35
C ILE A 251 -3.60 17.09 -5.06
N VAL A 252 -3.66 18.43 -5.09
CA VAL A 252 -3.45 19.27 -3.90
C VAL A 252 -4.48 18.95 -2.82
N LEU A 253 -5.76 18.83 -3.21
CA LEU A 253 -6.84 18.46 -2.29
C LEU A 253 -6.64 17.07 -1.69
N ILE A 254 -6.28 16.07 -2.50
CA ILE A 254 -5.96 14.71 -2.01
C ILE A 254 -4.80 14.76 -1.03
N VAL A 255 -3.68 15.42 -1.38
CA VAL A 255 -2.52 15.52 -0.47
C VAL A 255 -2.90 16.21 0.84
N PHE A 256 -3.70 17.28 0.78
CA PHE A 256 -4.20 17.97 1.96
C PHE A 256 -5.07 17.06 2.83
N MET A 257 -6.04 16.36 2.23
CA MET A 257 -6.96 15.47 2.95
C MET A 257 -6.23 14.27 3.56
N GLU A 258 -5.34 13.62 2.81
CA GLU A 258 -4.62 12.42 3.27
C GLU A 258 -3.53 12.73 4.30
N ARG A 259 -2.94 13.94 4.28
CA ARG A 259 -2.03 14.41 5.32
C ARG A 259 -2.73 14.99 6.54
N SER A 260 -4.04 15.25 6.46
CA SER A 260 -4.80 15.82 7.57
C SER A 260 -4.98 14.81 8.70
N VAL A 261 -4.51 15.20 9.87
CA VAL A 261 -4.57 14.39 11.10
C VAL A 261 -5.21 15.20 12.20
N ARG A 262 -6.18 14.61 12.88
CA ARG A 262 -6.77 15.12 14.11
C ARG A 262 -5.95 14.62 15.29
N HIS A 263 -5.23 15.54 15.95
CA HIS A 263 -4.51 15.25 17.18
C HIS A 263 -5.47 15.29 18.37
N VAL A 264 -5.73 14.12 18.96
CA VAL A 264 -6.49 13.99 20.21
C VAL A 264 -5.52 14.03 21.38
N PRO A 265 -5.62 15.00 22.30
CA PRO A 265 -4.71 15.08 23.44
C PRO A 265 -4.94 13.92 24.42
N ILE A 266 -3.84 13.30 24.85
CA ILE A 266 -3.84 12.24 25.86
C ILE A 266 -2.83 12.56 26.97
N ARG A 267 -3.14 12.15 28.19
CA ARG A 267 -2.28 12.34 29.37
C ARG A 267 -1.98 10.99 30.00
N TYR A 268 -0.71 10.68 30.20
CA TYR A 268 -0.29 9.51 30.97
C TYR A 268 -0.29 9.84 32.47
N ALA A 269 -0.41 8.80 33.31
CA ALA A 269 -0.34 8.92 34.77
C ALA A 269 0.96 9.55 35.27
N ASP A 270 2.06 9.40 34.52
CA ASP A 270 3.35 10.07 34.76
C ASP A 270 3.28 11.61 34.59
N GLY A 271 2.12 12.17 34.24
CA GLY A 271 1.92 13.59 33.92
C GLY A 271 2.33 13.95 32.49
N THR A 272 2.84 12.99 31.70
CA THR A 272 3.30 13.25 30.34
C THR A 272 2.12 13.41 29.38
N GLU A 273 1.95 14.60 28.80
CA GLU A 273 0.91 14.87 27.79
C GLU A 273 1.42 14.60 26.37
N THR A 274 0.70 13.82 25.58
CA THR A 274 1.03 13.54 24.17
C THR A 274 -0.21 13.66 23.31
N THR A 275 -0.06 13.46 21.99
CA THR A 275 -1.20 13.44 21.09
C THR A 275 -1.36 12.09 20.42
N PHE A 276 -2.61 11.68 20.33
CA PHE A 276 -3.11 10.51 19.65
C PHE A 276 -3.58 10.92 18.24
N PRO A 277 -2.85 10.58 17.17
CA PRO A 277 -3.19 11.02 15.83
C PRO A 277 -4.26 10.13 15.19
N LEU A 278 -5.42 10.72 14.89
CA LEU A 278 -6.47 10.12 14.07
C LEU A 278 -6.44 10.71 12.68
N LYS A 279 -6.27 9.87 11.65
CA LYS A 279 -6.37 10.34 10.26
C LYS A 279 -7.79 10.73 9.91
N LEU A 280 -7.93 11.81 9.13
CA LEU A 280 -9.22 12.30 8.65
C LEU A 280 -9.97 11.22 7.84
N THR A 281 -9.26 10.49 6.99
CA THR A 281 -9.77 9.36 6.20
C THR A 281 -9.86 8.07 7.03
N THR A 282 -10.69 8.10 8.08
CA THR A 282 -10.89 6.99 9.04
C THR A 282 -11.21 5.66 8.35
N ALA A 283 -12.25 5.62 7.50
CA ALA A 283 -12.68 4.39 6.81
C ALA A 283 -11.87 4.10 5.52
N GLY A 284 -10.96 4.99 5.13
CA GLY A 284 -10.22 4.90 3.88
C GLY A 284 -11.12 4.96 2.64
N THR A 285 -10.68 4.40 1.53
CA THR A 285 -11.40 4.41 0.24
C THR A 285 -12.38 3.26 0.08
N GLN A 286 -12.37 2.28 0.98
CA GLN A 286 -13.18 1.07 0.87
C GLN A 286 -14.69 1.30 0.70
N PRO A 287 -15.32 2.22 1.43
CA PRO A 287 -16.74 2.50 1.23
C PRO A 287 -17.10 2.84 -0.22
N SER A 288 -16.20 3.55 -0.93
CA SER A 288 -16.41 3.90 -2.33
C SER A 288 -16.22 2.72 -3.29
N ASP A 289 -15.22 1.87 -3.07
CA ASP A 289 -15.04 0.65 -3.87
C ASP A 289 -16.27 -0.28 -3.75
N TRP A 290 -16.81 -0.42 -2.54
CA TRP A 290 -18.03 -1.20 -2.30
C TRP A 290 -19.27 -0.55 -2.90
N ALA A 291 -19.38 0.78 -2.87
CA ALA A 291 -20.48 1.50 -3.51
C ALA A 291 -20.48 1.29 -5.03
N TYR A 292 -19.33 1.50 -5.68
CA TYR A 292 -19.19 1.29 -7.11
C TYR A 292 -19.35 -0.19 -7.50
N GLY A 293 -18.81 -1.11 -6.70
CA GLY A 293 -18.98 -2.55 -6.89
C GLY A 293 -20.44 -3.00 -6.78
N ALA A 294 -21.19 -2.48 -5.81
CA ALA A 294 -22.61 -2.78 -5.64
C ALA A 294 -23.45 -2.29 -6.83
N LEU A 295 -23.16 -1.08 -7.35
CA LEU A 295 -23.83 -0.55 -8.54
C LEU A 295 -23.43 -1.32 -9.80
N ALA A 296 -22.16 -1.72 -9.93
CA ALA A 296 -21.70 -2.54 -11.04
C ALA A 296 -22.32 -3.95 -11.02
N LEU A 297 -22.52 -4.53 -9.84
CA LEU A 297 -23.15 -5.84 -9.67
C LEU A 297 -24.58 -5.88 -10.25
N SER A 298 -25.30 -4.75 -10.23
CA SER A 298 -26.61 -4.64 -10.87
C SER A 298 -26.59 -4.98 -12.35
N PHE A 299 -25.50 -4.71 -13.07
CA PHE A 299 -25.35 -5.05 -14.49
C PHE A 299 -25.10 -6.53 -14.74
N PHE A 300 -24.44 -7.23 -13.82
CA PHE A 300 -24.18 -8.67 -13.97
C PHE A 300 -25.46 -9.52 -13.94
N PHE A 301 -26.48 -9.07 -13.21
CA PHE A 301 -27.77 -9.76 -13.11
C PHE A 301 -28.79 -9.32 -14.16
N ILE A 302 -28.42 -8.41 -15.07
CA ILE A 302 -29.26 -8.02 -16.21
C ILE A 302 -28.77 -8.77 -17.45
N PRO A 303 -29.41 -9.88 -17.81
CA PRO A 303 -29.15 -10.51 -19.10
C PRO A 303 -29.59 -9.52 -20.18
N VAL A 304 -28.63 -9.04 -20.96
CA VAL A 304 -28.86 -8.23 -22.17
C VAL A 304 -29.47 -9.06 -23.31
N ASN A 305 -29.83 -10.31 -23.04
CA ASN A 305 -30.39 -11.26 -24.00
C ASN A 305 -31.92 -11.15 -24.05
N GLU A 306 -32.46 -11.17 -25.25
CA GLU A 306 -33.89 -11.02 -25.61
C GLU A 306 -34.87 -12.00 -24.92
N SER A 307 -34.35 -12.98 -24.16
CA SER A 307 -35.05 -14.10 -23.54
C SER A 307 -35.84 -13.76 -22.25
N PHE A 308 -35.96 -12.49 -21.88
CA PHE A 308 -36.77 -12.05 -20.74
C PHE A 308 -38.14 -11.52 -21.17
N ASP A 309 -39.16 -11.93 -20.41
CA ASP A 309 -40.59 -11.70 -20.62
C ASP A 309 -40.95 -10.21 -20.69
N GLN A 310 -42.02 -9.84 -21.42
CA GLN A 310 -42.38 -8.44 -21.74
C GLN A 310 -42.49 -7.50 -20.50
N VAL A 311 -42.74 -8.07 -19.32
CA VAL A 311 -42.88 -7.36 -18.03
C VAL A 311 -41.53 -6.95 -17.41
N SER A 312 -40.45 -7.67 -17.70
CA SER A 312 -39.10 -7.44 -17.13
C SER A 312 -38.20 -6.58 -18.01
N ARG A 313 -38.59 -6.39 -19.29
CA ARG A 313 -37.93 -5.49 -20.24
C ARG A 313 -37.89 -4.02 -19.82
N PRO A 314 -38.95 -3.38 -19.28
CA PRO A 314 -38.88 -1.95 -18.91
C PRO A 314 -37.98 -1.66 -17.70
N ILE A 315 -37.88 -2.59 -16.74
CA ILE A 315 -37.02 -2.42 -15.57
C ILE A 315 -35.56 -2.62 -15.96
N SER A 316 -35.27 -3.68 -16.73
CA SER A 316 -33.91 -3.93 -17.23
C SER A 316 -33.42 -2.82 -18.14
N THR A 317 -34.25 -2.33 -19.06
CA THR A 317 -33.88 -1.17 -19.90
C THR A 317 -33.69 0.09 -19.06
N TRP A 318 -34.57 0.37 -18.10
CA TRP A 318 -34.39 1.53 -17.21
C TRP A 318 -33.08 1.48 -16.43
N ILE A 319 -32.69 0.31 -15.90
CA ILE A 319 -31.43 0.15 -15.18
C ILE A 319 -30.26 0.34 -16.14
N VAL A 320 -30.28 -0.28 -17.33
CA VAL A 320 -29.19 -0.13 -18.30
C VAL A 320 -29.05 1.33 -18.77
N THR A 321 -30.16 2.05 -18.97
CA THR A 321 -30.13 3.44 -19.44
C THR A 321 -29.82 4.46 -18.34
N ASN A 322 -30.19 4.20 -17.09
CA ASN A 322 -30.06 5.19 -16.01
C ASN A 322 -28.95 4.88 -15.02
N LEU A 323 -28.57 3.62 -14.82
CA LEU A 323 -27.55 3.21 -13.85
C LEU A 323 -26.16 3.06 -14.45
N HIS A 324 -25.89 3.54 -15.66
CA HIS A 324 -24.54 3.47 -16.23
C HIS A 324 -23.66 4.65 -15.80
N GLN A 325 -22.35 4.45 -15.84
CA GLN A 325 -21.39 5.51 -15.55
C GLN A 325 -21.62 6.71 -16.47
N GLY A 326 -21.68 7.91 -15.88
CA GLY A 326 -21.91 9.17 -16.61
C GLY A 326 -23.32 9.74 -16.50
N THR A 327 -24.32 8.98 -16.02
CA THR A 327 -25.64 9.53 -15.74
C THR A 327 -25.68 10.26 -14.39
N VAL A 328 -26.58 11.24 -14.28
CA VAL A 328 -26.80 11.97 -13.02
C VAL A 328 -27.36 11.05 -11.93
N VAL A 329 -28.20 10.08 -12.32
CA VAL A 329 -28.77 9.09 -11.40
C VAL A 329 -27.68 8.21 -10.80
N TYR A 330 -26.76 7.70 -11.62
CA TYR A 330 -25.61 6.92 -11.14
C TYR A 330 -24.73 7.74 -10.19
N ALA A 331 -24.42 8.99 -10.57
CA ALA A 331 -23.65 9.89 -9.72
C ALA A 331 -24.33 10.12 -8.35
N ALA A 332 -25.63 10.44 -8.33
CA ALA A 332 -26.37 10.67 -7.10
C ALA A 332 -26.47 9.41 -6.23
N MET A 333 -26.78 8.25 -6.81
CA MET A 333 -26.85 6.98 -6.09
C MET A 333 -25.48 6.59 -5.53
N SER A 334 -24.41 6.74 -6.31
CA SER A 334 -23.05 6.47 -5.86
C SER A 334 -22.66 7.39 -4.69
N ALA A 335 -22.95 8.69 -4.74
CA ALA A 335 -22.68 9.62 -3.65
C ALA A 335 -23.41 9.24 -2.36
N ILE A 336 -24.71 8.95 -2.45
CA ILE A 336 -25.53 8.54 -1.29
C ILE A 336 -24.97 7.25 -0.68
N LEU A 337 -24.69 6.26 -1.52
CA LEU A 337 -24.18 4.97 -1.07
C LEU A 337 -22.78 5.10 -0.45
N ILE A 338 -21.90 5.92 -1.02
CA ILE A 338 -20.58 6.25 -0.46
C ILE A 338 -20.75 6.84 0.94
N ILE A 339 -21.63 7.83 1.12
CA ILE A 339 -21.82 8.49 2.42
C ILE A 339 -22.33 7.48 3.45
N VAL A 340 -23.38 6.73 3.13
CA VAL A 340 -23.96 5.72 4.04
C VAL A 340 -22.93 4.65 4.42
N LEU A 341 -22.23 4.08 3.44
CA LEU A 341 -21.21 3.06 3.69
C LEU A 341 -20.02 3.62 4.46
N TYR A 342 -19.66 4.89 4.27
CA TYR A 342 -18.53 5.48 5.00
C TYR A 342 -18.81 5.62 6.49
N PHE A 343 -20.01 6.08 6.86
CA PHE A 343 -20.44 6.12 8.26
C PHE A 343 -20.54 4.70 8.85
N LEU A 344 -21.11 3.76 8.10
CA LEU A 344 -21.20 2.36 8.52
C LEU A 344 -19.80 1.77 8.78
N PHE A 345 -18.87 1.92 7.85
CA PHE A 345 -17.51 1.38 7.98
C PHE A 345 -16.76 2.06 9.13
N THR A 346 -16.91 3.37 9.31
CA THR A 346 -16.31 4.07 10.46
C THR A 346 -16.82 3.48 11.77
N ALA A 347 -18.13 3.27 11.91
CA ALA A 347 -18.72 2.71 13.12
C ALA A 347 -18.34 1.23 13.37
N LEU A 348 -18.18 0.43 12.31
CA LEU A 348 -17.84 -0.98 12.42
C LEU A 348 -16.36 -1.23 12.73
N PHE A 349 -15.45 -0.45 12.13
CA PHE A 349 -14.01 -0.71 12.20
C PHE A 349 -13.29 0.12 13.25
N PHE A 350 -13.84 1.27 13.66
CA PHE A 350 -13.33 2.03 14.80
C PHE A 350 -14.17 1.71 16.02
N ASN A 351 -13.60 0.92 16.93
CA ASN A 351 -14.17 0.68 18.25
C ASN A 351 -13.55 1.66 19.25
N PRO A 352 -14.16 2.83 19.54
CA PRO A 352 -13.61 3.79 20.50
C PRO A 352 -13.55 3.21 21.92
N GLY A 353 -14.40 2.23 22.25
CA GLY A 353 -14.32 1.52 23.52
C GLY A 353 -13.00 0.78 23.68
N GLY A 354 -12.61 0.00 22.66
CA GLY A 354 -11.34 -0.73 22.67
C GLY A 354 -10.11 0.18 22.62
N MET A 355 -10.20 1.35 21.98
CA MET A 355 -9.12 2.35 21.99
C MET A 355 -8.91 2.94 23.40
N ILE A 356 -10.00 3.25 24.11
CA ILE A 356 -9.93 3.76 25.48
C ILE A 356 -9.41 2.70 26.43
N GLU A 357 -9.89 1.47 26.31
CA GLU A 357 -9.40 0.34 27.10
C GLU A 357 -7.89 0.14 26.90
N PHE A 358 -7.42 0.16 25.64
CA PHE A 358 -6.01 0.11 25.31
C PHE A 358 -5.18 1.25 25.95
N LEU A 359 -5.72 2.47 25.98
CA LEU A 359 -5.05 3.61 26.64
C LEU A 359 -5.04 3.45 28.16
N ARG A 360 -6.15 3.02 28.76
CA ARG A 360 -6.29 2.79 30.21
C ARG A 360 -5.37 1.68 30.71
N GLU A 361 -5.24 0.58 29.96
CA GLU A 361 -4.26 -0.49 30.23
C GLU A 361 -2.81 0.03 30.30
N ARG A 362 -2.54 1.16 29.66
CA ARG A 362 -1.22 1.81 29.60
C ARG A 362 -1.16 3.07 30.46
N ASN A 363 -2.08 3.21 31.41
CA ASN A 363 -2.20 4.36 32.31
C ASN A 363 -2.27 5.71 31.56
N ALA A 364 -2.96 5.73 30.40
CA ALA A 364 -3.22 6.93 29.61
C ALA A 364 -4.73 7.25 29.56
N PHE A 365 -5.03 8.54 29.60
CA PHE A 365 -6.39 9.11 29.61
C PHE A 365 -6.54 10.14 28.48
N VAL A 366 -7.76 10.31 27.97
CA VAL A 366 -8.04 11.28 26.90
C VAL A 366 -8.51 12.59 27.53
N ILE A 367 -7.94 13.73 27.12
CA ILE A 367 -8.38 15.04 27.60
C ILE A 367 -9.58 15.49 26.75
N PRO A 368 -10.77 15.72 27.33
CA PRO A 368 -11.04 16.08 28.74
C PRO A 368 -11.23 14.89 29.70
N ASP A 369 -10.62 15.00 30.89
CA ASP A 369 -10.71 14.01 31.97
C ASP A 369 -12.18 13.89 32.48
N GLY A 370 -12.81 12.71 32.35
CA GLY A 370 -14.18 12.49 32.86
C GLY A 370 -14.91 11.23 32.34
N ASN A 371 -16.16 11.04 32.77
CA ASN A 371 -16.98 9.84 32.46
C ASN A 371 -17.36 9.69 30.97
N ASP A 372 -17.05 10.66 30.11
CA ASP A 372 -17.51 10.73 28.72
C ASP A 372 -16.35 10.67 27.69
N GLU A 373 -15.17 10.11 28.03
CA GLU A 373 -14.04 9.89 27.08
C GLU A 373 -14.51 9.22 25.78
N LYS A 374 -15.35 8.19 25.92
CA LYS A 374 -15.93 7.44 24.80
C LYS A 374 -16.78 8.33 23.92
N ARG A 375 -17.61 9.18 24.52
CA ARG A 375 -18.48 10.12 23.81
C ARG A 375 -17.68 11.20 23.09
N TYR A 376 -16.58 11.66 23.67
CA TYR A 376 -15.67 12.59 23.03
C TYR A 376 -15.07 12.00 21.75
N ILE A 377 -14.48 10.79 21.82
CA ILE A 377 -13.92 10.13 20.63
C ILE A 377 -15.00 9.89 19.57
N TYR A 378 -16.21 9.46 19.97
CA TYR A 378 -17.32 9.30 19.01
C TYR A 378 -17.64 10.59 18.25
N LYS A 379 -17.80 11.73 18.94
CA LYS A 379 -18.07 13.02 18.29
C LYS A 379 -16.96 13.42 17.34
N VAL A 380 -15.69 13.16 17.72
CA VAL A 380 -14.54 13.43 16.85
C VAL A 380 -14.59 12.55 15.60
N LEU A 381 -14.82 11.25 15.74
CA LEU A 381 -14.93 10.32 14.62
C LEU A 381 -16.11 10.64 13.69
N GLU A 382 -17.24 11.07 14.24
CA GLU A 382 -18.43 11.46 13.47
C GLU A 382 -18.17 12.69 12.60
N GLY A 383 -17.57 13.73 13.18
CA GLY A 383 -17.18 14.93 12.43
C GLY A 383 -16.15 14.64 11.34
N MET A 384 -15.18 13.76 11.63
CA MET A 384 -14.21 13.30 10.64
C MET A 384 -14.86 12.46 9.54
N ALA A 385 -15.85 11.63 9.89
CA ALA A 385 -16.57 10.79 8.94
C ALA A 385 -17.43 11.60 7.98
N LEU A 386 -18.04 12.70 8.44
CA LEU A 386 -18.74 13.63 7.58
C LEU A 386 -17.80 14.24 6.54
N ILE A 387 -16.64 14.72 6.96
CA ILE A 387 -15.66 15.33 6.05
C ILE A 387 -15.08 14.28 5.08
N GLY A 388 -14.73 13.09 5.57
CA GLY A 388 -14.17 12.00 4.76
C GLY A 388 -15.15 11.43 3.73
N SER A 389 -16.43 11.28 4.11
CA SER A 389 -17.48 10.80 3.20
C SER A 389 -17.78 11.80 2.08
N LEU A 390 -17.87 13.09 2.39
CA LEU A 390 -18.04 14.14 1.39
C LEU A 390 -16.85 14.22 0.44
N TYR A 391 -15.62 14.10 0.95
CA TYR A 391 -14.42 14.04 0.13
C TYR A 391 -14.46 12.90 -0.89
N LEU A 392 -14.76 11.67 -0.44
CA LEU A 392 -14.80 10.50 -1.33
C LEU A 392 -16.00 10.50 -2.30
N ALA A 393 -17.12 11.11 -1.91
CA ALA A 393 -18.26 11.25 -2.79
C ALA A 393 -18.05 12.34 -3.86
N LEU A 394 -17.54 13.51 -3.46
CA LEU A 394 -17.46 14.67 -4.35
C LEU A 394 -16.23 14.64 -5.25
N LEU A 395 -15.07 14.18 -4.78
CA LEU A 395 -13.84 14.26 -5.57
C LEU A 395 -13.93 13.46 -6.89
N PRO A 396 -14.28 12.16 -6.92
CA PRO A 396 -14.36 11.41 -8.16
C PRO A 396 -15.46 11.96 -9.10
N LEU A 397 -16.59 12.39 -8.54
CA LEU A 397 -17.69 12.98 -9.30
C LEU A 397 -17.30 14.33 -9.93
N SER A 398 -16.55 15.17 -9.21
CA SER A 398 -16.07 16.45 -9.72
C SER A 398 -15.13 16.25 -10.91
N ILE A 399 -14.21 15.28 -10.82
CA ILE A 399 -13.31 14.91 -11.89
C ILE A 399 -14.14 14.44 -13.10
N GLN A 400 -15.06 13.50 -12.90
CA GLN A 400 -15.91 12.97 -13.97
C GLN A 400 -16.78 14.05 -14.64
N LEU A 401 -17.37 14.95 -13.86
CA LEU A 401 -18.20 16.05 -14.37
C LEU A 401 -17.38 16.97 -15.28
N ILE A 402 -16.17 17.33 -14.85
CA ILE A 402 -15.29 18.21 -15.63
C ILE A 402 -14.88 17.54 -16.93
N TRP A 403 -14.47 16.27 -16.91
CA TRP A 403 -14.17 15.54 -18.15
C TRP A 403 -15.37 15.49 -19.11
N ARG A 404 -16.58 15.33 -18.59
CA ARG A 404 -17.80 15.32 -19.40
C ARG A 404 -18.11 16.68 -20.04
N LEU A 405 -17.97 17.77 -19.29
CA LEU A 405 -18.21 19.14 -19.79
C LEU A 405 -17.23 19.55 -20.89
N MET A 406 -16.09 18.88 -20.95
CA MET A 406 -14.99 19.22 -21.85
C MET A 406 -15.07 18.50 -23.20
N GLU A 407 -15.98 17.53 -23.35
CA GLU A 407 -16.20 16.75 -24.58
C GLU A 407 -14.91 16.15 -25.17
N THR A 408 -13.90 15.90 -24.35
CA THR A 408 -12.62 15.37 -24.81
C THR A 408 -12.73 13.87 -25.06
N GLU A 409 -12.19 13.39 -26.17
CA GLU A 409 -12.02 11.94 -26.45
C GLU A 409 -10.97 11.26 -25.55
N ILE A 410 -10.30 12.04 -24.69
CA ILE A 410 -9.30 11.53 -23.75
C ILE A 410 -10.02 10.72 -22.66
N THR A 411 -9.60 9.46 -22.50
CA THR A 411 -10.08 8.60 -21.41
C THR A 411 -9.82 9.27 -20.04
N PRO A 412 -10.86 9.51 -19.22
CA PRO A 412 -10.73 10.26 -17.98
C PRO A 412 -9.89 9.51 -16.95
N VAL A 413 -9.00 10.23 -16.27
CA VAL A 413 -8.29 9.69 -15.09
C VAL A 413 -9.32 9.43 -13.98
N SER A 414 -9.41 8.20 -13.50
CA SER A 414 -10.34 7.86 -12.42
C SER A 414 -9.89 8.50 -11.10
N GLY A 415 -10.80 9.22 -10.43
CA GLY A 415 -10.51 9.88 -9.16
C GLY A 415 -9.99 8.92 -8.08
N MET A 416 -10.49 7.68 -8.05
CA MET A 416 -10.04 6.65 -7.12
C MET A 416 -8.60 6.21 -7.37
N SER A 417 -8.23 6.04 -8.64
CA SER A 417 -6.86 5.70 -9.02
C SER A 417 -5.88 6.82 -8.61
N LEU A 418 -6.32 8.08 -8.70
CA LEU A 418 -5.52 9.23 -8.28
C LEU A 418 -5.28 9.25 -6.77
N ILE A 419 -6.31 9.00 -5.95
CA ILE A 419 -6.17 8.91 -4.49
C ILE A 419 -5.15 7.82 -4.13
N LEU A 420 -5.31 6.63 -4.72
CA LEU A 420 -4.42 5.50 -4.45
C LEU A 420 -2.96 5.82 -4.84
N ALA A 421 -2.75 6.40 -6.02
CA ALA A 421 -1.42 6.77 -6.51
C ALA A 421 -0.73 7.79 -5.58
N VAL A 422 -1.45 8.81 -5.12
CA VAL A 422 -0.92 9.83 -4.21
C VAL A 422 -0.52 9.20 -2.87
N CYS A 423 -1.36 8.37 -2.26
CA CYS A 423 -1.05 7.75 -0.97
C CYS A 423 0.17 6.82 -1.04
N ILE A 424 0.29 6.01 -2.09
CA ILE A 424 1.45 5.14 -2.27
C ILE A 424 2.72 5.97 -2.49
N THR A 425 2.61 7.08 -3.22
CA THR A 425 3.71 8.02 -3.43
C THR A 425 4.12 8.71 -2.13
N LEU A 426 3.18 9.10 -1.27
CA LEU A 426 3.46 9.66 0.05
C LEU A 426 4.22 8.67 0.95
N ASP A 427 3.82 7.40 0.96
CA ASP A 427 4.55 6.35 1.69
C ASP A 427 5.96 6.12 1.13
N LEU A 428 6.08 6.02 -0.20
CA LEU A 428 7.37 5.80 -0.87
C LEU A 428 8.33 6.96 -0.62
N THR A 429 7.87 8.20 -0.81
CA THR A 429 8.69 9.40 -0.60
C THR A 429 9.13 9.53 0.86
N GLY A 430 8.23 9.28 1.82
CA GLY A 430 8.56 9.28 3.24
C GLY A 430 9.62 8.24 3.60
N GLU A 431 9.53 7.02 3.07
CA GLU A 431 10.55 5.99 3.30
C GLU A 431 11.88 6.33 2.62
N VAL A 432 11.85 6.78 1.36
CA VAL A 432 13.05 7.11 0.59
C VAL A 432 13.82 8.26 1.22
N LEU A 433 13.14 9.34 1.61
CA LEU A 433 13.77 10.49 2.27
C LEU A 433 14.40 10.10 3.60
N PHE A 434 13.72 9.25 4.39
CA PHE A 434 14.26 8.78 5.66
C PHE A 434 15.48 7.88 5.48
N ARG A 435 15.45 6.94 4.52
CA ARG A 435 16.61 6.11 4.15
C ARG A 435 17.75 6.94 3.56
N TRP A 436 17.44 8.07 2.93
CA TRP A 436 18.47 8.97 2.42
C TRP A 436 19.21 9.69 3.55
N GLY A 437 18.50 10.05 4.63
CA GLY A 437 19.07 10.77 5.78
C GLY A 437 19.74 9.88 6.83
N SER A 438 19.47 8.57 6.85
CA SER A 438 19.92 7.64 7.90
C SER A 438 20.59 6.40 7.30
N ASN A 439 21.82 6.09 7.73
CA ASN A 439 22.46 4.83 7.40
C ASN A 439 21.88 3.71 8.29
N ASN A 440 21.39 2.65 7.66
CA ASN A 440 20.80 1.45 8.27
C ASN A 440 19.53 1.70 9.10
N LEU A 441 18.42 1.12 8.61
CA LEU A 441 17.14 1.15 9.30
C LEU A 441 16.90 -0.16 10.02
N VAL A 442 16.50 -0.06 11.27
CA VAL A 442 16.07 -1.20 12.08
C VAL A 442 14.55 -1.17 12.21
N ARG A 443 13.93 -2.34 12.12
CA ARG A 443 12.49 -2.53 12.34
C ARG A 443 12.26 -2.66 13.84
N ILE A 444 11.42 -1.79 14.41
CA ILE A 444 11.09 -1.84 15.84
C ILE A 444 9.81 -2.62 16.08
N ALA A 445 8.76 -2.28 15.34
CA ALA A 445 7.42 -2.79 15.59
C ALA A 445 6.63 -2.96 14.29
N GLU A 446 5.70 -3.91 14.33
CA GLU A 446 4.72 -4.15 13.28
C GLU A 446 3.32 -3.91 13.83
N PHE A 447 2.57 -3.04 13.17
CA PHE A 447 1.18 -2.76 13.55
C PHE A 447 0.24 -3.06 12.39
N HIS A 448 -0.93 -3.55 12.74
CA HIS A 448 -2.04 -3.70 11.81
C HIS A 448 -3.02 -2.52 11.85
N GLU A 449 -3.08 -1.83 12.98
CA GLU A 449 -3.98 -0.71 13.21
C GLU A 449 -3.26 0.63 12.98
N PRO A 450 -3.73 1.48 12.06
CA PRO A 450 -3.07 2.75 11.73
C PRO A 450 -2.90 3.69 12.92
N TRP A 451 -3.86 3.69 13.85
CA TRP A 451 -3.82 4.57 15.01
C TRP A 451 -2.73 4.15 16.02
N LYS A 452 -2.45 2.85 16.19
CA LYS A 452 -1.35 2.35 17.04
C LYS A 452 0.01 2.76 16.49
N ALA A 453 0.21 2.58 15.18
CA ALA A 453 1.42 3.04 14.49
C ALA A 453 1.60 4.55 14.61
N GLY A 454 0.50 5.32 14.46
CA GLY A 454 0.50 6.77 14.65
C GLY A 454 0.86 7.18 16.08
N LEU A 455 0.32 6.50 17.09
CA LEU A 455 0.65 6.77 18.50
C LEU A 455 2.13 6.50 18.79
N LEU A 456 2.69 5.37 18.34
CA LEU A 456 4.12 5.09 18.53
C LEU A 456 4.98 6.16 17.85
N ARG A 457 4.60 6.57 16.63
CA ARG A 457 5.27 7.66 15.92
C ARG A 457 5.26 8.96 16.73
N SER A 458 4.12 9.39 17.27
CA SER A 458 4.03 10.58 18.13
C SER A 458 4.92 10.48 19.37
N LEU A 459 5.01 9.30 19.98
CA LEU A 459 5.84 9.06 21.16
C LEU A 459 7.34 9.10 20.82
N LEU A 460 7.75 8.55 19.69
CA LEU A 460 9.14 8.59 19.23
C LEU A 460 9.55 10.02 18.86
N GLU A 461 8.71 10.72 18.10
CA GLU A 461 8.96 12.12 17.68
C GLU A 461 9.09 13.04 18.91
N ARG A 462 8.29 12.83 19.96
CA ARG A 462 8.42 13.56 21.23
C ARG A 462 9.78 13.34 21.91
N ASN A 463 10.34 12.14 21.81
CA ASN A 463 11.65 11.81 22.37
C ASN A 463 12.81 12.23 21.43
N ASN A 464 12.55 13.08 20.43
CA ASN A 464 13.49 13.48 19.37
C ASN A 464 14.05 12.30 18.54
N ILE A 465 13.36 11.16 18.54
CA ILE A 465 13.73 9.99 17.75
C ILE A 465 13.02 10.09 16.40
N ARG A 466 13.81 10.26 15.34
CA ARG A 466 13.25 10.30 13.99
C ARG A 466 12.82 8.90 13.59
N CYS A 467 11.59 8.75 13.10
CA CYS A 467 11.04 7.48 12.64
C CYS A 467 10.31 7.63 11.31
N THR A 468 10.13 6.51 10.61
CA THR A 468 9.25 6.41 9.44
C THR A 468 8.36 5.19 9.56
N VAL A 469 7.12 5.32 9.12
CA VAL A 469 6.13 4.23 9.14
C VAL A 469 5.88 3.82 7.70
N ARG A 470 6.38 2.66 7.29
CA ARG A 470 6.16 2.14 5.94
C ARG A 470 4.69 1.77 5.77
N GLY A 471 4.10 2.20 4.66
CA GLY A 471 2.75 1.83 4.26
C GLY A 471 1.65 2.55 5.06
N TYR A 472 1.97 3.62 5.78
CA TYR A 472 1.03 4.32 6.65
C TYR A 472 -0.16 4.91 5.89
N TYR A 473 0.05 5.54 4.75
CA TYR A 473 -0.98 6.16 3.91
C TYR A 473 -1.77 5.15 3.10
N HIS A 474 -1.09 4.21 2.45
CA HIS A 474 -1.76 3.17 1.70
C HIS A 474 -2.57 2.25 2.61
N ARG A 475 -2.04 1.89 3.79
CA ARG A 475 -2.76 1.06 4.77
C ARG A 475 -4.01 1.75 5.31
N SER A 476 -3.97 3.07 5.53
CA SER A 476 -5.13 3.80 6.01
C SER A 476 -6.28 3.86 5.00
N LEU A 477 -5.97 3.89 3.70
CA LEU A 477 -7.01 3.77 2.66
C LEU A 477 -7.69 2.40 2.68
N LEU A 478 -6.92 1.37 3.05
CA LEU A 478 -7.29 -0.03 2.94
C LEU A 478 -7.47 -0.66 4.32
N TYR A 479 -8.21 -0.02 5.22
CA TYR A 479 -8.33 -0.45 6.63
C TYR A 479 -8.68 -1.95 6.76
N LEU A 480 -9.59 -2.41 5.92
CA LEU A 480 -10.09 -3.79 5.83
C LEU A 480 -9.03 -4.82 5.40
N PHE A 481 -7.93 -4.40 4.78
CA PHE A 481 -6.87 -5.28 4.29
C PHE A 481 -5.84 -5.66 5.38
N GLY A 482 -6.32 -5.82 6.62
CA GLY A 482 -5.56 -6.17 7.84
C GLY A 482 -4.14 -6.72 7.62
N PRO A 483 -4.05 -7.94 7.05
CA PRO A 483 -2.82 -8.72 6.93
C PRO A 483 -2.11 -8.58 5.58
N TYR A 484 -2.63 -7.74 4.68
CA TYR A 484 -2.15 -7.57 3.31
C TYR A 484 -0.96 -6.61 3.24
N ILE A 485 -1.03 -5.50 4.00
CA ILE A 485 0.01 -4.48 4.11
C ILE A 485 0.33 -4.31 5.60
N GLU A 486 1.45 -4.85 6.05
CA GLU A 486 1.94 -4.63 7.41
C GLU A 486 2.55 -3.23 7.52
N MET A 487 2.16 -2.45 8.53
CA MET A 487 2.84 -1.20 8.83
C MET A 487 4.05 -1.50 9.69
N THR A 488 5.22 -1.20 9.14
CA THR A 488 6.51 -1.40 9.83
C THR A 488 7.06 -0.05 10.25
N VAL A 489 7.34 0.10 11.54
CA VAL A 489 7.98 1.30 12.08
C VAL A 489 9.49 1.10 12.02
N PHE A 490 10.16 2.00 11.31
CA PHE A 490 11.60 2.03 11.16
C PHE A 490 12.19 3.23 11.88
N VAL A 491 13.35 3.00 12.51
CA VAL A 491 14.19 4.02 13.15
C VAL A 491 15.64 3.80 12.70
N ALA A 492 16.46 4.84 12.83
CA ALA A 492 17.89 4.73 12.56
C ALA A 492 18.54 3.76 13.57
N ALA A 493 19.50 2.94 13.12
CA ALA A 493 20.18 1.97 13.98
C ALA A 493 20.78 2.59 15.27
N ASN A 494 21.24 3.83 15.18
CA ASN A 494 21.81 4.56 16.32
C ASN A 494 20.79 4.82 17.45
N ASP A 495 19.50 4.92 17.11
CA ASP A 495 18.43 5.26 18.06
C ASP A 495 17.64 4.00 18.49
N GLU A 496 18.09 2.80 18.13
CA GLU A 496 17.36 1.55 18.37
C GLU A 496 17.09 1.32 19.86
N GLY A 497 18.11 1.44 20.72
CA GLY A 497 17.96 1.22 22.16
C GLY A 497 17.00 2.22 22.81
N ALA A 498 17.05 3.49 22.39
CA ALA A 498 16.13 4.52 22.86
C ALA A 498 14.69 4.22 22.39
N ALA A 499 14.51 3.81 21.13
CA ALA A 499 13.20 3.51 20.58
C ALA A 499 12.58 2.25 21.21
N GLN A 500 13.38 1.21 21.48
CA GLN A 500 12.94 0.01 22.21
C GLN A 500 12.55 0.37 23.65
N SER A 501 13.24 1.30 24.30
CA SER A 501 12.86 1.75 25.65
C SER A 501 11.49 2.44 25.66
N VAL A 502 11.21 3.29 24.66
CA VAL A 502 9.90 3.94 24.48
C VAL A 502 8.83 2.90 24.18
N MET A 503 9.11 1.95 23.28
CA MET A 503 8.20 0.87 22.98
C MET A 503 7.91 0.03 24.23
N LYS A 504 8.91 -0.36 25.02
CA LYS A 504 8.69 -1.14 26.24
C LYS A 504 7.88 -0.38 27.29
N LYS A 505 8.11 0.94 27.41
CA LYS A 505 7.40 1.80 28.37
C LYS A 505 5.92 1.96 28.04
N TYR A 506 5.57 2.16 26.76
CA TYR A 506 4.20 2.52 26.36
C TYR A 506 3.46 1.39 25.62
N PHE A 507 4.20 0.50 24.97
CA PHE A 507 3.82 -0.77 24.34
C PHE A 507 3.18 -1.82 25.25
N HIS A 508 3.89 -2.06 26.37
CA HIS A 508 3.85 -3.32 27.13
C HIS A 508 3.71 -4.56 26.22
N GLU A 509 4.59 -4.70 25.23
CA GLU A 509 4.74 -5.97 24.51
C GLU A 509 6.04 -6.66 24.96
N VAL A 510 5.87 -7.93 25.35
CA VAL A 510 6.88 -8.90 25.81
C VAL A 510 7.65 -9.47 24.63
#